data_AF-A0A2C5Y748-F1
#
_entry.id   AF-A0A2C5Y748-F1
#
_cell.length_a   1.000
_cell.length_b   1.000
_cell.length_c   1.000
_cell.angle_alpha   90.00
_cell.angle_beta   90.00
_cell.angle_gamma   90.00
#
_symmetry.space_group_name_H-M   'P 1'
#
loop_
_entity.id
_entity.type
_entity.pdbx_description
1 polymer ?
#
loop_
_entity_poly.entity_id
_entity_poly.type
_entity_poly.pdbx_seq_one_letter_code
_entity_poly.pdbx_strand_id
1 'polypeptide(L)'
;MTPAKPQSRSGRAASSLISQLLYLVALILQELSRLALRAMHKTSGVNSSEPAVKAEISDSDFTAQVVASLGPKTDERLRCVMTALMRHAHDLVREVQVTTDELFAAVDMVNWAGRMSNDRRNETQLLCDVLGIESLVDAVTWAQSDGGGGTTPSAVLGPFWRSDAPLRANGSSISFNPRADAQPVFVHGKIMGEGGLGLADATVDVWQASTNGLYEQQDAHQVEHNLRGIFKTDDEGNYSLYCIRPTPYPVPDDGPAGKLLQLLDRNKLRPAHIHFMVRARGYKTLVTQVFDQECSHLGNDSVFAVKNDLALRFKERRGDAQAGLELEFDVKLAKE
;
A
#
# COMPACT_ATOMS: atom_id res chain seq x y z
N MET A 1 -29.74 29.27 -15.50
CA MET A 1 -28.99 28.86 -14.29
C MET A 1 -29.81 27.82 -13.56
N THR A 2 -29.47 26.55 -13.75
CA THR A 2 -30.12 25.40 -13.08
C THR A 2 -29.18 24.95 -11.96
N PRO A 3 -29.63 24.78 -10.71
CA PRO A 3 -28.71 24.40 -9.65
C PRO A 3 -28.31 22.93 -9.82
N ALA A 4 -27.01 22.66 -9.78
CA ALA A 4 -26.45 21.32 -9.82
C ALA A 4 -26.94 20.52 -8.60
N LYS A 5 -27.41 19.29 -8.84
CA LYS A 5 -27.78 18.34 -7.78
C LYS A 5 -26.57 18.03 -6.89
N PRO A 6 -26.73 17.93 -5.56
CA PRO A 6 -25.67 17.50 -4.68
C PRO A 6 -25.35 16.02 -4.96
N GLN A 7 -24.10 15.72 -5.32
CA GLN A 7 -23.60 14.35 -5.30
C GLN A 7 -23.73 13.79 -3.87
N SER A 8 -24.31 12.60 -3.74
CA SER A 8 -24.73 12.05 -2.46
C SER A 8 -23.53 11.70 -1.59
N ARG A 9 -23.49 12.27 -0.38
CA ARG A 9 -22.53 11.91 0.70
C ARG A 9 -22.57 10.41 1.06
N SER A 10 -23.61 9.67 0.66
CA SER A 10 -23.76 8.23 0.87
C SER A 10 -22.73 7.38 0.09
N GLY A 11 -22.27 7.82 -1.08
CA GLY A 11 -21.34 7.06 -1.92
C GLY A 11 -19.92 6.97 -1.35
N ARG A 12 -19.42 8.04 -0.73
CA ARG A 12 -18.09 8.07 -0.08
C ARG A 12 -18.06 7.27 1.22
N ALA A 13 -19.15 7.29 2.00
CA ALA A 13 -19.28 6.50 3.22
C ALA A 13 -19.37 4.99 2.91
N ALA A 14 -20.09 4.61 1.85
CA ALA A 14 -20.15 3.22 1.40
C ALA A 14 -18.79 2.70 0.90
N SER A 15 -18.03 3.51 0.14
CA SER A 15 -16.68 3.13 -0.32
C SER A 15 -15.70 2.92 0.84
N SER A 16 -15.75 3.76 1.87
CA SER A 16 -14.91 3.61 3.08
C SER A 16 -15.28 2.37 3.89
N LEU A 17 -16.57 2.02 3.98
CA LEU A 17 -17.04 0.83 4.68
C LEU A 17 -16.73 -0.46 3.91
N ILE A 18 -16.79 -0.42 2.57
CA ILE A 18 -16.42 -1.53 1.68
C ILE A 18 -14.93 -1.85 1.80
N SER A 19 -14.06 -0.83 1.85
CA SER A 19 -12.62 -1.02 2.09
C SER A 19 -12.32 -1.56 3.49
N GLN A 20 -13.06 -1.12 4.52
CA GLN A 20 -12.94 -1.60 5.91
C GLN A 20 -13.45 -3.04 6.10
N LEU A 21 -14.47 -3.47 5.34
CA LEU A 21 -15.01 -4.84 5.37
C LEU A 21 -14.16 -5.84 4.58
N LEU A 22 -13.59 -5.42 3.44
CA LEU A 22 -12.54 -6.18 2.73
C LEU A 22 -11.33 -6.41 3.64
N TYR A 23 -11.02 -5.43 4.49
CA TYR A 23 -9.95 -5.45 5.48
C TYR A 23 -10.10 -6.51 6.57
N LEU A 24 -11.29 -6.62 7.17
CA LEU A 24 -11.54 -7.52 8.29
C LEU A 24 -11.37 -8.99 7.86
N VAL A 25 -11.70 -9.31 6.61
CA VAL A 25 -11.66 -10.68 6.11
C VAL A 25 -10.39 -11.00 5.33
N ALA A 26 -9.72 -10.02 4.72
CA ALA A 26 -8.33 -10.14 4.27
C ALA A 26 -7.41 -10.65 5.39
N LEU A 27 -7.58 -10.11 6.59
CA LEU A 27 -6.83 -10.48 7.78
C LEU A 27 -7.20 -11.87 8.31
N ILE A 28 -8.47 -12.28 8.16
CA ILE A 28 -8.92 -13.64 8.52
C ILE A 28 -8.43 -14.65 7.46
N LEU A 29 -8.43 -14.30 6.18
CA LEU A 29 -8.12 -15.20 5.07
C LEU A 29 -6.62 -15.50 4.92
N GLN A 30 -5.74 -14.60 5.34
CA GLN A 30 -4.30 -14.77 5.13
C GLN A 30 -3.52 -15.35 6.32
N GLU A 31 -4.17 -15.46 7.48
CA GLU A 31 -3.57 -16.04 8.68
C GLU A 31 -3.89 -17.53 8.86
N LEU A 32 -5.00 -17.98 8.30
CA LEU A 32 -5.33 -19.41 8.26
C LEU A 32 -4.37 -20.19 7.33
N SER A 33 -3.70 -19.52 6.39
CA SER A 33 -2.70 -20.14 5.50
C SER A 33 -1.31 -20.29 6.15
N ARG A 34 -1.03 -19.70 7.33
CA ARG A 34 0.28 -19.78 8.00
C ARG A 34 0.33 -20.78 9.16
N LEU A 35 -0.79 -21.05 9.84
CA LEU A 35 -0.82 -21.94 11.01
C LEU A 35 -0.77 -23.44 10.64
N ALA A 36 -1.17 -23.80 9.42
CA ALA A 36 -1.04 -25.15 8.86
C ALA A 36 0.42 -25.66 8.79
N LEU A 37 1.43 -24.78 8.79
CA LEU A 37 2.85 -25.18 8.81
C LEU A 37 3.37 -25.57 10.20
N ARG A 38 2.61 -25.39 11.28
CA ARG A 38 3.04 -25.72 12.66
C ARG A 38 2.40 -26.96 13.27
N ALA A 39 1.40 -27.58 12.64
CA ALA A 39 0.79 -28.81 13.16
C ALA A 39 1.55 -30.10 12.81
N MET A 40 2.73 -30.00 12.18
CA MET A 40 3.54 -31.16 11.77
C MET A 40 4.40 -31.82 12.86
N HIS A 41 4.14 -31.63 14.17
CA HIS A 41 4.70 -32.51 15.23
C HIS A 41 3.93 -32.42 16.57
N LYS A 42 2.97 -33.34 16.81
CA LYS A 42 2.88 -34.22 18.02
C LYS A 42 1.52 -34.91 18.22
N THR A 43 1.55 -36.25 18.05
CA THR A 43 0.95 -37.33 18.87
C THR A 43 -0.57 -37.45 19.09
N SER A 44 -1.14 -38.44 18.37
CA SER A 44 -1.85 -39.66 18.82
C SER A 44 -3.12 -39.60 19.69
N GLY A 45 -4.22 -40.09 19.09
CA GLY A 45 -5.00 -41.26 19.56
C GLY A 45 -6.20 -41.01 20.50
N VAL A 46 -7.40 -41.39 20.04
CA VAL A 46 -8.33 -42.38 20.67
C VAL A 46 -9.69 -42.37 19.94
N ASN A 47 -10.21 -43.55 19.65
CA ASN A 47 -11.58 -43.83 19.19
C ASN A 47 -12.54 -43.96 20.39
N SER A 48 -13.77 -43.45 20.27
CA SER A 48 -14.98 -44.17 20.71
C SER A 48 -16.25 -43.52 20.14
N SER A 49 -17.20 -44.37 19.78
CA SER A 49 -18.43 -44.08 19.04
C SER A 49 -19.67 -44.30 19.91
N GLU A 50 -20.66 -43.41 19.83
CA GLU A 50 -22.10 -43.72 20.04
C GLU A 50 -22.99 -42.69 19.28
N PRO A 51 -24.27 -43.03 18.97
CA PRO A 51 -24.92 -42.56 17.74
C PRO A 51 -25.75 -41.27 17.87
N ALA A 52 -26.00 -40.70 16.69
CA ALA A 52 -26.52 -39.37 16.39
C ALA A 52 -28.00 -39.12 16.74
N VAL A 53 -28.30 -37.87 17.12
CA VAL A 53 -29.35 -37.04 16.48
C VAL A 53 -28.95 -35.56 16.58
N LYS A 54 -28.50 -34.96 15.48
CA LYS A 54 -28.65 -33.52 15.22
C LYS A 54 -28.91 -33.37 13.73
N ALA A 55 -29.90 -32.56 13.37
CA ALA A 55 -30.14 -32.18 11.99
C ALA A 55 -28.85 -31.51 11.48
N GLU A 56 -28.06 -32.26 10.70
CA GLU A 56 -26.91 -31.74 9.99
C GLU A 56 -27.47 -30.75 8.96
N ILE A 57 -27.37 -29.46 9.25
CA ILE A 57 -27.33 -28.46 8.18
C ILE A 57 -26.15 -28.93 7.33
N SER A 58 -26.42 -29.37 6.10
CA SER A 58 -25.32 -29.80 5.25
C SER A 58 -24.34 -28.63 5.15
N ASP A 59 -23.05 -28.94 5.17
CA ASP A 59 -22.00 -27.93 5.18
C ASP A 59 -22.12 -26.91 4.02
N SER A 60 -22.67 -27.35 2.87
CA SER A 60 -23.03 -26.48 1.74
C SER A 60 -24.21 -25.53 2.02
N ASP A 61 -25.17 -25.92 2.86
CA ASP A 61 -26.35 -25.11 3.19
C ASP A 61 -25.99 -23.94 4.11
N PHE A 62 -24.95 -24.07 4.94
CA PHE A 62 -24.56 -23.02 5.89
C PHE A 62 -24.08 -21.74 5.18
N THR A 63 -23.15 -21.85 4.21
CA THR A 63 -22.68 -20.66 3.46
C THR A 63 -23.83 -19.99 2.70
N ALA A 64 -24.72 -20.78 2.09
CA ALA A 64 -25.88 -20.25 1.38
C ALA A 64 -26.84 -19.49 2.31
N GLN A 65 -27.09 -20.01 3.52
CA GLN A 65 -27.89 -19.34 4.54
C GLN A 65 -27.27 -18.02 4.99
N VAL A 66 -25.95 -17.98 5.22
CA VAL A 66 -25.25 -16.74 5.61
C VAL A 66 -25.34 -15.69 4.50
N VAL A 67 -25.12 -16.07 3.25
CA VAL A 67 -25.28 -15.14 2.10
C VAL A 67 -26.73 -14.67 1.97
N ALA A 68 -27.71 -15.56 2.16
CA ALA A 68 -29.14 -15.22 2.09
C ALA A 68 -29.59 -14.26 3.21
N SER A 69 -28.80 -14.12 4.29
CA SER A 69 -29.08 -13.16 5.37
C SER A 69 -28.90 -11.69 4.97
N LEU A 70 -28.27 -11.41 3.82
CA LEU A 70 -28.10 -10.04 3.31
C LEU A 70 -29.47 -9.41 2.97
N GLY A 71 -29.93 -8.50 3.84
CA GLY A 71 -31.26 -7.89 3.74
C GLY A 71 -31.51 -7.14 2.43
N PRO A 72 -32.78 -6.92 2.04
CA PRO A 72 -33.15 -6.42 0.71
C PRO A 72 -32.66 -4.99 0.41
N LYS A 73 -32.26 -4.22 1.42
CA LYS A 73 -31.78 -2.83 1.27
C LYS A 73 -30.25 -2.71 1.09
N THR A 74 -29.51 -3.82 1.09
CA THR A 74 -28.05 -3.77 0.87
C THR A 74 -27.75 -3.27 -0.53
N ASP A 75 -26.87 -2.26 -0.61
CA ASP A 75 -26.33 -1.73 -1.87
C ASP A 75 -25.79 -2.85 -2.78
N GLU A 76 -25.94 -2.70 -4.10
CA GLU A 76 -25.60 -3.74 -5.06
C GLU A 76 -24.10 -4.09 -5.04
N ARG A 77 -23.22 -3.08 -4.98
CA ARG A 77 -21.78 -3.32 -4.93
C ARG A 77 -21.38 -3.93 -3.60
N LEU A 78 -21.93 -3.44 -2.49
CA LEU A 78 -21.68 -4.01 -1.17
C LEU A 78 -22.16 -5.47 -1.09
N ARG A 79 -23.33 -5.79 -1.64
CA ARG A 79 -23.85 -7.16 -1.71
C ARG A 79 -22.90 -8.06 -2.49
N CYS A 80 -22.45 -7.61 -3.67
CA CYS A 80 -21.49 -8.34 -4.50
C CYS A 80 -20.21 -8.66 -3.72
N VAL A 81 -19.61 -7.64 -3.07
CA VAL A 81 -18.38 -7.80 -2.28
C VAL A 81 -18.60 -8.74 -1.10
N MET A 82 -19.62 -8.52 -0.28
CA MET A 82 -19.87 -9.32 0.92
C MET A 82 -20.23 -10.78 0.58
N THR A 83 -20.92 -11.01 -0.53
CA THR A 83 -21.24 -12.37 -0.99
C THR A 83 -19.95 -13.12 -1.35
N ALA A 84 -19.07 -12.50 -2.14
CA ALA A 84 -17.79 -13.10 -2.49
C ALA A 84 -16.94 -13.34 -1.23
N LEU A 85 -16.92 -12.37 -0.31
CA LEU A 85 -16.20 -12.43 0.93
C LEU A 85 -16.60 -13.62 1.80
N MET A 86 -17.90 -13.76 2.08
CA MET A 86 -18.46 -14.84 2.89
C MET A 86 -18.17 -16.20 2.26
N ARG A 87 -18.31 -16.31 0.94
CA ARG A 87 -18.01 -17.54 0.21
C ARG A 87 -16.54 -17.93 0.35
N HIS A 88 -15.62 -17.04 0.00
CA HIS A 88 -14.19 -17.33 0.07
C HIS A 88 -13.70 -17.57 1.51
N ALA A 89 -14.25 -16.87 2.50
CA ALA A 89 -13.94 -17.09 3.91
C ALA A 89 -14.37 -18.48 4.38
N HIS A 90 -15.60 -18.90 4.08
CA HIS A 90 -16.08 -20.21 4.46
C HIS A 90 -15.35 -21.33 3.70
N ASP A 91 -15.05 -21.11 2.41
CA ASP A 91 -14.29 -22.06 1.61
C ASP A 91 -12.90 -22.30 2.21
N LEU A 92 -12.20 -21.24 2.63
CA LEU A 92 -10.91 -21.37 3.30
C LEU A 92 -11.03 -22.11 4.64
N VAL A 93 -11.99 -21.73 5.49
CA VAL A 93 -12.21 -22.37 6.80
C VAL A 93 -12.36 -23.88 6.65
N ARG A 94 -13.08 -24.31 5.62
CA ARG A 94 -13.28 -25.72 5.29
C ARG A 94 -12.05 -26.37 4.68
N GLU A 95 -11.40 -25.68 3.74
CA GLU A 95 -10.21 -26.15 3.04
C GLU A 95 -9.09 -26.54 4.00
N VAL A 96 -8.83 -25.70 5.01
CA VAL A 96 -7.73 -25.92 5.96
C VAL A 96 -8.18 -26.42 7.33
N GLN A 97 -9.49 -26.70 7.49
CA GLN A 97 -10.09 -27.19 8.74
C GLN A 97 -9.73 -26.35 9.97
N VAL A 98 -9.99 -25.05 9.88
CA VAL A 98 -9.63 -24.07 10.91
C VAL A 98 -10.20 -24.45 12.27
N THR A 99 -9.34 -24.49 13.27
CA THR A 99 -9.72 -24.74 14.66
C THR A 99 -10.18 -23.47 15.36
N THR A 100 -10.86 -23.63 16.49
CA THR A 100 -11.28 -22.49 17.33
C THR A 100 -10.09 -21.69 17.85
N ASP A 101 -9.00 -22.35 18.22
CA ASP A 101 -7.80 -21.69 18.73
C ASP A 101 -7.12 -20.84 17.63
N GLU A 102 -7.05 -21.35 16.41
CA GLU A 102 -6.51 -20.61 15.26
C GLU A 102 -7.37 -19.40 14.89
N LEU A 103 -8.71 -19.53 14.96
CA LEU A 103 -9.62 -18.40 14.78
C LEU A 103 -9.34 -17.30 15.80
N PHE A 104 -9.23 -17.64 17.09
CA PHE A 104 -8.99 -16.62 18.13
C PHE A 104 -7.58 -16.02 18.04
N ALA A 105 -6.57 -16.78 17.61
CA ALA A 105 -5.25 -16.23 17.32
C ALA A 105 -5.29 -15.18 16.19
N ALA A 106 -6.05 -15.43 15.12
CA ALA A 106 -6.24 -14.47 14.04
C ALA A 106 -7.00 -13.22 14.52
N VAL A 107 -8.07 -13.39 15.31
CA VAL A 107 -8.82 -12.29 15.92
C VAL A 107 -7.92 -11.42 16.81
N ASP A 108 -7.05 -12.03 17.61
CA ASP A 108 -6.11 -11.32 18.47
C ASP A 108 -5.08 -10.50 17.68
N MET A 109 -4.60 -11.02 16.55
CA MET A 109 -3.71 -10.28 15.65
C MET A 109 -4.40 -9.05 15.05
N VAL A 110 -5.64 -9.17 14.57
CA VAL A 110 -6.42 -8.03 14.06
C VAL A 110 -6.66 -6.98 15.14
N ASN A 111 -7.05 -7.42 16.33
CA ASN A 111 -7.25 -6.53 17.46
C ASN A 111 -5.96 -5.82 17.88
N TRP A 112 -4.82 -6.49 17.84
CA TRP A 112 -3.52 -5.88 18.09
C TRP A 112 -3.21 -4.79 17.06
N ALA A 113 -3.42 -5.06 15.77
CA ALA A 113 -3.21 -4.09 14.70
C ALA A 113 -4.08 -2.84 14.89
N GLY A 114 -5.36 -3.04 15.22
CA GLY A 114 -6.29 -1.95 15.49
C GLY A 114 -5.86 -1.08 16.68
N ARG A 115 -5.47 -1.70 17.81
CA ARG A 115 -5.01 -0.98 19.02
C ARG A 115 -3.71 -0.20 18.81
N MET A 116 -2.85 -0.68 17.91
CA MET A 116 -1.55 -0.08 17.64
C MET A 116 -1.61 1.02 16.58
N SER A 117 -2.69 1.07 15.81
CA SER A 117 -2.90 2.08 14.78
C SER A 117 -3.32 3.43 15.38
N ASN A 118 -2.76 4.52 14.83
CA ASN A 118 -3.02 5.91 15.18
C ASN A 118 -2.74 6.83 13.96
N ASP A 119 -2.83 8.15 14.13
CA ASP A 119 -2.67 9.12 13.03
C ASP A 119 -1.29 9.11 12.35
N ARG A 120 -0.27 8.50 12.98
CA ARG A 120 1.11 8.42 12.45
C ARG A 120 1.51 7.01 12.01
N ARG A 121 0.71 5.99 12.33
CA ARG A 121 1.03 4.58 12.08
C ARG A 121 -0.24 3.78 11.87
N ASN A 122 -0.35 3.06 10.76
CA ASN A 122 -1.49 2.17 10.49
C ASN A 122 -1.02 0.73 10.33
N GLU A 123 -1.05 -0.04 11.43
CA GLU A 123 -0.60 -1.44 11.44
C GLU A 123 -1.55 -2.36 10.68
N THR A 124 -2.83 -2.01 10.64
CA THR A 124 -3.79 -2.80 9.88
C THR A 124 -3.56 -2.64 8.37
N GLN A 125 -3.13 -1.45 7.92
CA GLN A 125 -2.59 -1.26 6.55
C GLN A 125 -1.33 -2.05 6.33
N LEU A 126 -0.35 -1.93 7.22
CA LEU A 126 0.90 -2.67 7.04
C LEU A 126 0.67 -4.20 6.95
N LEU A 127 -0.33 -4.73 7.67
CA LEU A 127 -0.76 -6.12 7.47
C LEU A 127 -1.21 -6.35 6.03
N CYS A 128 -2.13 -5.57 5.48
CA CYS A 128 -2.55 -5.67 4.08
C CYS A 128 -1.37 -5.57 3.09
N ASP A 129 -0.39 -4.71 3.39
CA ASP A 129 0.80 -4.49 2.55
C ASP A 129 1.68 -5.74 2.51
N VAL A 130 2.05 -6.27 3.68
CA VAL A 130 2.89 -7.49 3.75
C VAL A 130 2.16 -8.72 3.24
N LEU A 131 0.84 -8.66 3.17
CA LEU A 131 -0.01 -9.67 2.59
C LEU A 131 -0.17 -9.54 1.06
N GLY A 132 0.31 -8.44 0.46
CA GLY A 132 0.23 -8.18 -0.99
C GLY A 132 -1.15 -7.73 -1.46
N ILE A 133 -2.07 -7.44 -0.53
CA ILE A 133 -3.44 -7.04 -0.84
C ILE A 133 -3.45 -5.62 -1.38
N GLU A 134 -2.71 -4.70 -0.76
CA GLU A 134 -2.64 -3.31 -1.23
C GLU A 134 -2.08 -3.25 -2.66
N SER A 135 -1.00 -3.98 -2.93
CA SER A 135 -0.38 -4.07 -4.26
C SER A 135 -1.31 -4.72 -5.30
N LEU A 136 -2.10 -5.73 -4.92
CA LEU A 136 -3.10 -6.33 -5.83
C LEU A 136 -4.25 -5.36 -6.11
N VAL A 137 -4.76 -4.66 -5.09
CA VAL A 137 -5.81 -3.65 -5.24
C VAL A 137 -5.33 -2.51 -6.13
N ASP A 138 -4.09 -2.05 -5.94
CA ASP A 138 -3.43 -1.07 -6.81
C ASP A 138 -3.39 -1.55 -8.26
N ALA A 139 -2.92 -2.77 -8.52
CA ALA A 139 -2.86 -3.34 -9.87
C ALA A 139 -4.23 -3.43 -10.55
N VAL A 140 -5.27 -3.89 -9.82
CA VAL A 140 -6.65 -3.97 -10.33
C VAL A 140 -7.22 -2.59 -10.61
N THR A 141 -7.00 -1.63 -9.70
CA THR A 141 -7.49 -0.26 -9.84
C THR A 141 -6.82 0.43 -11.03
N TRP A 142 -5.50 0.27 -11.17
CA TRP A 142 -4.72 0.81 -12.26
C TRP A 142 -5.17 0.26 -13.61
N ALA A 143 -5.37 -1.05 -13.71
CA ALA A 143 -5.86 -1.71 -14.94
C ALA A 143 -7.24 -1.20 -15.37
N GLN A 144 -8.10 -0.80 -14.42
CA GLN A 144 -9.40 -0.18 -14.70
C GLN A 144 -9.32 1.30 -15.09
N SER A 145 -8.18 1.96 -14.85
CA SER A 145 -8.04 3.42 -14.94
C SER A 145 -7.53 3.96 -16.28
N ASP A 146 -7.68 3.19 -17.38
CA ASP A 146 -7.00 3.36 -18.69
C ASP A 146 -5.48 3.10 -18.64
N GLY A 147 -4.98 2.47 -17.57
CA GLY A 147 -3.57 2.14 -17.32
C GLY A 147 -2.89 1.28 -18.39
N GLY A 148 -3.58 0.78 -19.41
CA GLY A 148 -2.99 0.15 -20.60
C GLY A 148 -2.55 1.13 -21.71
N GLY A 149 -2.87 2.43 -21.59
CA GLY A 149 -2.67 3.44 -22.62
C GLY A 149 -1.32 4.18 -22.61
N GLY A 150 -0.32 3.69 -21.87
CA GLY A 150 1.01 4.31 -21.76
C GLY A 150 1.14 5.38 -20.68
N THR A 151 0.26 5.37 -19.67
CA THR A 151 0.38 6.20 -18.45
C THR A 151 1.37 5.60 -17.46
N THR A 152 1.92 6.40 -16.57
CA THR A 152 2.85 5.91 -15.54
C THR A 152 2.15 4.92 -14.60
N PRO A 153 2.74 3.75 -14.31
CA PRO A 153 2.18 2.81 -13.35
C PRO A 153 2.02 3.45 -11.96
N SER A 154 0.88 3.18 -11.30
CA SER A 154 0.70 3.54 -9.89
C SER A 154 1.50 2.61 -8.99
N ALA A 155 1.58 2.93 -7.70
CA ALA A 155 2.06 2.03 -6.65
C ALA A 155 1.36 2.38 -5.34
N VAL A 156 1.54 1.53 -4.34
CA VAL A 156 0.96 1.72 -3.01
C VAL A 156 1.38 3.04 -2.36
N LEU A 157 0.49 3.61 -1.55
CA LEU A 157 0.76 4.87 -0.83
C LEU A 157 1.77 4.65 0.31
N GLY A 158 1.64 3.54 1.02
CA GLY A 158 2.34 3.29 2.27
C GLY A 158 1.86 4.18 3.42
N PRO A 159 2.30 3.91 4.66
CA PRO A 159 1.75 4.54 5.86
C PRO A 159 2.41 5.88 6.24
N PHE A 160 3.38 6.37 5.46
CA PHE A 160 4.26 7.49 5.84
C PHE A 160 4.03 8.78 5.04
N TRP A 161 2.95 8.83 4.27
CA TRP A 161 2.51 10.05 3.61
C TRP A 161 1.91 11.03 4.63
N ARG A 162 2.19 12.33 4.44
CA ARG A 162 1.70 13.40 5.31
C ARG A 162 1.06 14.52 4.51
N SER A 163 -0.15 14.88 4.91
CA SER A 163 -0.94 15.94 4.24
C SER A 163 -0.43 17.36 4.49
N ASP A 164 0.41 17.55 5.52
CA ASP A 164 0.97 18.84 5.94
C ASP A 164 2.39 19.09 5.40
N ALA A 165 2.83 18.32 4.40
CA ALA A 165 4.12 18.56 3.75
C ALA A 165 4.19 19.98 3.15
N PRO A 166 5.31 20.71 3.31
CA PRO A 166 5.39 22.10 2.87
C PRO A 166 5.51 22.22 1.35
N LEU A 167 4.89 23.26 0.79
CA LEU A 167 5.16 23.72 -0.58
C LEU A 167 6.57 24.30 -0.63
N ARG A 168 7.39 23.84 -1.58
CA ARG A 168 8.78 24.24 -1.78
C ARG A 168 8.99 24.78 -3.20
N ALA A 169 10.01 25.61 -3.36
CA ALA A 169 10.37 26.12 -4.68
C ALA A 169 10.90 24.98 -5.57
N ASN A 170 10.54 24.98 -6.85
CA ASN A 170 11.10 24.05 -7.83
C ASN A 170 12.63 24.19 -7.87
N GLY A 171 13.36 23.07 -7.81
CA GLY A 171 14.82 23.01 -7.74
C GLY A 171 15.40 23.19 -6.34
N SER A 172 14.57 23.26 -5.29
CA SER A 172 15.05 23.32 -3.90
C SER A 172 15.27 21.94 -3.28
N SER A 173 15.92 21.90 -2.11
CA SER A 173 16.21 20.65 -1.40
C SER A 173 15.05 20.21 -0.51
N ILE A 174 14.83 18.90 -0.42
CA ILE A 174 14.07 18.26 0.66
C ILE A 174 14.97 17.61 1.71
N SER A 175 16.29 17.57 1.50
CA SER A 175 17.26 16.99 2.43
C SER A 175 17.86 18.07 3.33
N PHE A 176 17.63 17.97 4.65
CA PHE A 176 18.13 18.89 5.66
C PHE A 176 18.94 18.13 6.70
N ASN A 177 20.17 18.59 6.95
CA ASN A 177 21.14 17.92 7.82
C ASN A 177 21.32 16.43 7.45
N PRO A 178 21.68 16.11 6.19
CA PRO A 178 21.85 14.73 5.77
C PRO A 178 22.90 14.01 6.61
N ARG A 179 22.67 12.71 6.81
CA ARG A 179 23.65 11.84 7.46
C ARG A 179 24.92 11.74 6.60
N ALA A 180 26.05 11.46 7.23
CA ALA A 180 27.36 11.45 6.55
C ALA A 180 27.47 10.42 5.41
N ASP A 181 26.65 9.37 5.45
CA ASP A 181 26.56 8.31 4.44
C ASP A 181 25.56 8.61 3.31
N ALA A 182 24.86 9.74 3.36
CA ALA A 182 23.92 10.13 2.32
C ALA A 182 24.63 10.49 1.02
N GLN A 183 24.07 10.03 -0.11
CA GLN A 183 24.53 10.39 -1.45
C GLN A 183 23.56 11.42 -2.04
N PRO A 184 23.93 12.69 -2.23
CA PRO A 184 23.03 13.71 -2.76
C PRO A 184 22.62 13.42 -4.22
N VAL A 185 21.32 13.56 -4.50
CA VAL A 185 20.71 13.30 -5.81
C VAL A 185 19.91 14.52 -6.27
N PHE A 186 20.03 14.87 -7.55
CA PHE A 186 19.11 15.78 -8.22
C PHE A 186 18.02 14.98 -8.95
N VAL A 187 16.78 15.07 -8.47
CA VAL A 187 15.62 14.42 -9.09
C VAL A 187 14.91 15.43 -9.96
N HIS A 188 14.60 15.08 -11.20
CA HIS A 188 13.90 15.96 -12.14
C HIS A 188 13.06 15.16 -13.13
N GLY A 189 12.17 15.86 -13.84
CA GLY A 189 11.41 15.26 -14.93
C GLY A 189 10.24 16.14 -15.34
N LYS A 190 9.37 15.58 -16.17
CA LYS A 190 8.20 16.27 -16.74
C LYS A 190 6.90 15.58 -16.37
N ILE A 191 5.92 16.36 -15.93
CA ILE A 191 4.54 15.89 -15.76
C ILE A 191 3.78 16.18 -17.06
N MET A 192 3.22 15.12 -17.65
CA MET A 192 2.58 15.13 -18.94
C MET A 192 1.15 14.60 -18.88
N GLY A 193 0.29 15.14 -19.73
CA GLY A 193 -1.04 14.63 -20.01
C GLY A 193 -1.12 13.85 -21.31
N GLU A 194 -2.33 13.77 -21.87
CA GLU A 194 -2.59 13.15 -23.18
C GLU A 194 -1.74 13.83 -24.27
N GLY A 195 -1.19 13.04 -25.20
CA GLY A 195 -0.38 13.55 -26.31
C GLY A 195 1.01 14.10 -25.91
N GLY A 196 1.44 13.93 -24.67
CA GLY A 196 2.76 14.38 -24.19
C GLY A 196 2.83 15.87 -23.86
N LEU A 197 1.68 16.56 -23.75
CA LEU A 197 1.62 17.96 -23.36
C LEU A 197 2.06 18.11 -21.89
N GLY A 198 3.00 19.01 -21.63
CA GLY A 198 3.42 19.37 -20.28
C GLY A 198 2.28 20.02 -19.49
N LEU A 199 2.14 19.62 -18.23
CA LEU A 199 1.08 20.11 -17.35
C LEU A 199 1.65 21.13 -16.37
N ALA A 200 1.39 22.41 -16.62
CA ALA A 200 1.72 23.50 -15.72
C ALA A 200 0.89 23.47 -14.43
N ASP A 201 1.46 23.98 -13.34
CA ASP A 201 0.83 24.07 -12.01
C ASP A 201 0.36 22.71 -11.43
N ALA A 202 0.89 21.59 -11.96
CA ALA A 202 0.71 20.27 -11.37
C ALA A 202 1.50 20.19 -10.06
N THR A 203 0.93 19.55 -9.04
CA THR A 203 1.62 19.34 -7.77
C THR A 203 2.34 18.00 -7.78
N VAL A 204 3.61 17.99 -7.40
CA VAL A 204 4.45 16.80 -7.21
C VAL A 204 4.85 16.72 -5.75
N ASP A 205 4.19 15.85 -5.01
CA ASP A 205 4.50 15.56 -3.61
C ASP A 205 5.49 14.39 -3.56
N VAL A 206 6.60 14.59 -2.84
CA VAL A 206 7.72 13.66 -2.77
C VAL A 206 8.06 13.38 -1.32
N TRP A 207 8.26 12.11 -0.96
CA TRP A 207 8.76 11.71 0.35
C TRP A 207 9.60 10.43 0.30
N GLN A 208 10.58 10.31 1.19
CA GLN A 208 11.43 9.11 1.30
C GLN A 208 12.00 8.96 2.72
N ALA A 209 12.52 7.77 3.03
CA ALA A 209 13.27 7.53 4.25
C ALA A 209 14.70 8.11 4.18
N SER A 210 15.28 8.39 5.35
CA SER A 210 16.71 8.70 5.50
C SER A 210 17.58 7.44 5.39
N THR A 211 18.91 7.57 5.38
CA THR A 211 19.83 6.42 5.21
C THR A 211 19.75 5.41 6.37
N ASN A 212 19.23 5.81 7.53
CA ASN A 212 18.92 4.90 8.64
C ASN A 212 17.60 4.12 8.47
N GLY A 213 16.92 4.30 7.34
CA GLY A 213 15.69 3.59 7.01
C GLY A 213 14.43 4.12 7.69
N LEU A 214 14.50 5.31 8.30
CA LEU A 214 13.38 5.93 8.99
C LEU A 214 12.90 7.18 8.27
N TYR A 215 11.57 7.33 8.17
CA TYR A 215 10.95 8.60 7.86
C TYR A 215 11.05 9.52 9.09
N GLU A 216 11.02 10.83 8.86
CA GLU A 216 11.17 11.84 9.93
C GLU A 216 10.12 11.67 11.03
N GLN A 217 8.90 11.25 10.70
CA GLN A 217 7.83 11.02 11.67
C GLN A 217 8.10 9.86 12.65
N GLN A 218 9.10 9.03 12.35
CA GLN A 218 9.57 7.92 13.17
C GLN A 218 10.87 8.27 13.95
N ASP A 219 11.52 9.37 13.61
CA ASP A 219 12.87 9.71 14.07
C ASP A 219 12.95 11.15 14.56
N ALA A 220 12.90 11.32 15.88
CA ALA A 220 12.94 12.62 16.54
C ALA A 220 14.25 13.39 16.33
N HIS A 221 15.29 12.76 15.74
CA HIS A 221 16.55 13.42 15.41
C HIS A 221 16.54 14.06 14.01
N GLN A 222 15.52 13.79 13.20
CA GLN A 222 15.34 14.44 11.91
C GLN A 222 14.64 15.79 12.05
N VAL A 223 14.96 16.72 11.15
CA VAL A 223 14.27 18.01 11.06
C VAL A 223 12.81 17.77 10.66
N GLU A 224 11.87 18.55 11.22
CA GLU A 224 10.46 18.48 10.82
C GLU A 224 10.33 18.66 9.29
N HIS A 225 9.58 17.76 8.65
CA HIS A 225 9.45 17.66 7.20
C HIS A 225 10.77 17.43 6.43
N ASN A 226 11.77 16.81 7.07
CA ASN A 226 12.94 16.28 6.35
C ASN A 226 12.52 15.23 5.33
N LEU A 227 13.20 15.23 4.18
CA LEU A 227 12.98 14.32 3.05
C LEU A 227 11.53 14.27 2.57
N ARG A 228 10.79 15.37 2.70
CA ARG A 228 9.51 15.59 2.05
C ARG A 228 9.29 17.00 1.53
N GLY A 229 8.46 17.13 0.50
CA GLY A 229 8.04 18.42 -0.01
C GLY A 229 7.06 18.30 -1.17
N ILE A 230 6.26 19.34 -1.33
CA ILE A 230 5.34 19.52 -2.46
C ILE A 230 5.95 20.54 -3.40
N PHE A 231 6.00 20.24 -4.68
CA PHE A 231 6.51 21.12 -5.73
C PHE A 231 5.41 21.42 -6.75
N LYS A 232 5.53 22.56 -7.43
CA LYS A 232 4.69 22.90 -8.59
C LYS A 232 5.53 22.85 -9.85
N THR A 233 4.96 22.27 -10.91
CA THR A 233 5.58 22.28 -12.23
C THR A 233 5.59 23.69 -12.83
N ASP A 234 6.59 23.96 -13.66
CA ASP A 234 6.66 25.19 -14.47
C ASP A 234 5.67 25.17 -15.65
N ASP A 235 5.70 26.22 -16.48
CA ASP A 235 4.82 26.37 -17.65
C ASP A 235 4.97 25.25 -18.70
N GLU A 236 6.12 24.56 -18.70
CA GLU A 236 6.40 23.43 -19.58
C GLU A 236 6.09 22.08 -18.91
N GLY A 237 5.69 22.06 -17.64
CA GLY A 237 5.41 20.84 -16.88
C GLY A 237 6.63 20.23 -16.17
N ASN A 238 7.77 20.93 -16.11
CA ASN A 238 8.98 20.41 -15.49
C ASN A 238 8.95 20.58 -13.96
N TYR A 239 9.50 19.60 -13.25
CA TYR A 239 9.76 19.66 -11.81
C TYR A 239 11.19 19.20 -11.51
N SER A 240 11.73 19.67 -10.40
CA SER A 240 13.05 19.30 -9.92
C SER A 240 13.19 19.53 -8.42
N LEU A 241 14.06 18.74 -7.77
CA LEU A 241 14.43 18.88 -6.38
C LEU A 241 15.79 18.23 -6.08
N TYR A 242 16.40 18.62 -4.96
CA TYR A 242 17.54 17.92 -4.39
C TYR A 242 17.09 17.02 -3.24
N CYS A 243 17.55 15.77 -3.23
CA CYS A 243 17.32 14.81 -2.16
C CYS A 243 18.54 13.92 -1.94
N ILE A 244 18.34 12.70 -1.42
CA ILE A 244 19.38 11.70 -1.24
C ILE A 244 19.00 10.42 -1.99
N ARG A 245 19.99 9.64 -2.43
CA ARG A 245 19.77 8.30 -2.96
C ARG A 245 19.10 7.45 -1.87
N PRO A 246 17.94 6.84 -2.14
CA PRO A 246 17.25 6.04 -1.14
C PRO A 246 18.08 4.80 -0.77
N THR A 247 17.87 4.27 0.42
CA THR A 247 18.44 2.99 0.87
C THR A 247 17.33 1.98 1.16
N PRO A 248 17.59 0.66 1.07
CA PRO A 248 16.64 -0.34 1.51
C PRO A 248 16.41 -0.20 3.02
N TYR A 249 15.17 -0.40 3.46
CA TYR A 249 14.82 -0.27 4.86
C TYR A 249 13.76 -1.29 5.28
N PRO A 250 13.75 -1.74 6.55
CA PRO A 250 12.74 -2.67 7.02
C PRO A 250 11.40 -1.97 7.24
N VAL A 251 10.29 -2.63 6.91
CA VAL A 251 9.00 -2.25 7.49
C VAL A 251 9.06 -2.37 9.02
N PRO A 252 8.25 -1.58 9.77
CA PRO A 252 8.18 -1.70 11.22
C PRO A 252 7.93 -3.15 11.67
N ASP A 253 8.72 -3.64 12.63
CA ASP A 253 8.73 -5.05 12.99
C ASP A 253 8.34 -5.37 14.44
N ASP A 254 8.03 -4.33 15.22
CA ASP A 254 7.52 -4.36 16.58
C ASP A 254 6.00 -4.60 16.66
N GLY A 255 5.32 -4.68 15.50
CA GLY A 255 3.87 -4.84 15.37
C GLY A 255 3.42 -6.20 14.83
N PRO A 256 2.11 -6.39 14.65
CA PRO A 256 1.55 -7.63 14.11
C PRO A 256 2.06 -7.94 12.70
N ALA A 257 2.29 -6.94 11.84
CA ALA A 257 2.84 -7.20 10.51
C ALA A 257 4.28 -7.71 10.55
N GLY A 258 5.10 -7.17 11.46
CA GLY A 258 6.44 -7.67 11.75
C GLY A 258 6.43 -9.10 12.26
N LYS A 259 5.54 -9.37 13.24
CA LYS A 259 5.33 -10.72 13.76
C LYS A 259 4.91 -11.68 12.66
N LEU A 260 4.02 -11.22 11.79
CA LEU A 260 3.49 -11.98 10.70
C LEU A 260 4.58 -12.38 9.71
N LEU A 261 5.38 -11.42 9.24
CA LEU A 261 6.56 -11.69 8.40
C LEU A 261 7.52 -12.70 9.04
N GLN A 262 7.77 -12.59 10.34
CA GLN A 262 8.59 -13.56 11.09
C GLN A 262 7.97 -14.97 11.04
N LEU A 263 6.66 -15.10 11.23
CA LEU A 263 5.96 -16.40 11.20
C LEU A 263 6.04 -17.07 9.82
N LEU A 264 6.15 -16.27 8.74
CA LEU A 264 6.33 -16.77 7.37
C LEU A 264 7.77 -17.00 6.94
N ASP A 265 8.74 -16.72 7.80
CA ASP A 265 10.15 -16.69 7.41
C ASP A 265 10.40 -15.74 6.21
N ARG A 266 9.72 -14.59 6.22
CA ARG A 266 9.85 -13.57 5.18
C ARG A 266 10.74 -12.41 5.62
N ASN A 267 11.46 -11.88 4.64
CA ASN A 267 12.26 -10.68 4.82
C ASN A 267 11.35 -9.46 5.10
N LYS A 268 11.89 -8.47 5.82
CA LYS A 268 11.20 -7.24 6.21
C LYS A 268 11.56 -6.05 5.32
N LEU A 269 12.52 -6.21 4.41
CA LEU A 269 13.09 -5.09 3.68
C LEU A 269 12.18 -4.68 2.53
N ARG A 270 12.05 -3.37 2.38
CA ARG A 270 11.60 -2.74 1.14
C ARG A 270 12.85 -2.31 0.36
N PRO A 271 12.86 -2.45 -0.98
CA PRO A 271 13.93 -1.93 -1.81
C PRO A 271 14.05 -0.43 -1.68
N ALA A 272 15.21 0.13 -2.02
CA ALA A 272 15.43 1.57 -2.00
C ALA A 272 14.44 2.28 -2.95
N HIS A 273 13.62 3.20 -2.44
CA HIS A 273 12.63 3.92 -3.25
C HIS A 273 12.35 5.35 -2.78
N ILE A 274 11.80 6.16 -3.69
CA ILE A 274 11.25 7.50 -3.46
C ILE A 274 9.76 7.45 -3.81
N HIS A 275 8.90 7.97 -2.95
CA HIS A 275 7.47 8.06 -3.23
C HIS A 275 7.12 9.35 -3.98
N PHE A 276 6.11 9.25 -4.83
CA PHE A 276 5.52 10.36 -5.55
C PHE A 276 4.01 10.34 -5.45
N MET A 277 3.43 11.53 -5.31
CA MET A 277 2.00 11.75 -5.50
C MET A 277 1.79 12.98 -6.37
N VAL A 278 1.22 12.75 -7.55
CA VAL A 278 1.08 13.78 -8.59
C VAL A 278 -0.39 14.11 -8.79
N ARG A 279 -0.70 15.40 -8.81
CA ARG A 279 -2.06 15.91 -9.09
C ARG A 279 -2.00 17.01 -10.11
N ALA A 280 -2.94 16.99 -11.05
CA ALA A 280 -3.17 18.06 -12.00
C ALA A 280 -4.67 18.20 -12.24
N ARG A 281 -5.13 19.41 -12.55
CA ARG A 281 -6.55 19.67 -12.80
C ARG A 281 -7.03 18.88 -14.02
N GLY A 282 -8.11 18.10 -13.88
CA GLY A 282 -8.68 17.29 -14.95
C GLY A 282 -7.94 15.96 -15.19
N TYR A 283 -7.03 15.58 -14.29
CA TYR A 283 -6.30 14.31 -14.32
C TYR A 283 -6.47 13.55 -13.02
N LYS A 284 -6.52 12.22 -13.12
CA LYS A 284 -6.55 11.33 -11.96
C LYS A 284 -5.28 11.56 -11.14
N THR A 285 -5.43 11.57 -9.81
CA THR A 285 -4.29 11.60 -8.90
C THR A 285 -3.48 10.31 -9.07
N LEU A 286 -2.19 10.43 -9.34
CA LEU A 286 -1.27 9.30 -9.40
C LEU A 286 -0.52 9.21 -8.07
N VAL A 287 -0.60 8.05 -7.42
CA VAL A 287 0.34 7.66 -6.38
C VAL A 287 1.27 6.63 -6.99
N THR A 288 2.57 6.83 -6.88
CA THR A 288 3.59 5.94 -7.44
C THR A 288 4.88 6.00 -6.65
N GLN A 289 5.86 5.17 -7.03
CA GLN A 289 7.17 5.09 -6.42
C GLN A 289 8.22 4.93 -7.52
N VAL A 290 9.44 5.41 -7.29
CA VAL A 290 10.60 5.04 -8.10
C VAL A 290 11.53 4.20 -7.24
N PHE A 291 11.95 3.06 -7.76
CA PHE A 291 12.90 2.15 -7.13
C PHE A 291 14.28 2.29 -7.73
N ASP A 292 15.32 2.19 -6.92
CA ASP A 292 16.70 2.11 -7.40
C ASP A 292 16.93 0.76 -8.10
N GLN A 293 17.18 0.81 -9.42
CA GLN A 293 17.43 -0.37 -10.25
C GLN A 293 18.64 -1.20 -9.78
N GLU A 294 19.57 -0.60 -9.04
CA GLU A 294 20.76 -1.28 -8.51
C GLU A 294 20.52 -1.89 -7.12
N CYS A 295 19.31 -1.75 -6.56
CA CYS A 295 18.98 -2.29 -5.25
C CYS A 295 18.89 -3.83 -5.28
N SER A 296 19.62 -4.49 -4.36
CA SER A 296 19.61 -5.95 -4.20
C SER A 296 18.26 -6.54 -3.77
N HIS A 297 17.31 -5.71 -3.31
CA HIS A 297 16.03 -6.14 -2.76
C HIS A 297 14.86 -5.98 -3.74
N LEU A 298 15.09 -5.59 -5.00
CA LEU A 298 14.01 -5.41 -5.99
C LEU A 298 13.17 -6.68 -6.18
N GLY A 299 13.81 -7.85 -6.21
CA GLY A 299 13.13 -9.13 -6.41
C GLY A 299 12.45 -9.70 -5.16
N ASN A 300 12.54 -9.02 -4.01
CA ASN A 300 12.06 -9.56 -2.73
C ASN A 300 11.51 -8.47 -1.82
N ASP A 301 10.75 -7.52 -2.39
CA ASP A 301 10.05 -6.49 -1.62
C ASP A 301 9.04 -7.11 -0.66
N SER A 302 9.14 -6.77 0.64
CA SER A 302 8.24 -7.25 1.68
C SER A 302 6.76 -6.89 1.44
N VAL A 303 6.46 -5.88 0.61
CA VAL A 303 5.08 -5.44 0.31
C VAL A 303 4.68 -5.56 -1.17
N PHE A 304 5.53 -6.17 -2.01
CA PHE A 304 5.22 -6.45 -3.42
C PHE A 304 4.89 -5.21 -4.28
N ALA A 305 5.48 -4.04 -3.99
CA ALA A 305 5.17 -2.78 -4.68
C ALA A 305 6.00 -2.56 -5.94
N VAL A 306 7.08 -3.32 -6.14
CA VAL A 306 7.99 -3.16 -7.27
C VAL A 306 7.31 -3.46 -8.60
N LYS A 307 7.40 -2.52 -9.54
CA LYS A 307 7.06 -2.69 -10.95
C LYS A 307 8.29 -2.37 -11.78
N ASN A 308 8.56 -3.16 -12.83
CA ASN A 308 9.77 -3.01 -13.65
C ASN A 308 9.91 -1.60 -14.26
N ASP A 309 8.79 -1.02 -14.72
CA ASP A 309 8.74 0.32 -15.30
C ASP A 309 9.07 1.44 -14.30
N LEU A 310 9.06 1.12 -12.99
CA LEU A 310 9.36 2.03 -11.90
C LEU A 310 10.77 1.79 -11.32
N ALA A 311 11.52 0.80 -11.82
CA ALA A 311 12.91 0.55 -11.42
C ALA A 311 13.86 1.35 -12.32
N LEU A 312 14.37 2.47 -11.81
CA LEU A 312 15.17 3.42 -12.55
C LEU A 312 16.62 3.49 -12.04
N ARG A 313 17.55 3.80 -12.94
CA ARG A 313 18.97 3.95 -12.60
C ARG A 313 19.29 5.38 -12.21
N PHE A 314 19.89 5.55 -11.03
CA PHE A 314 20.55 6.80 -10.62
C PHE A 314 21.85 6.94 -11.43
N LYS A 315 22.00 8.05 -12.15
CA LYS A 315 23.14 8.30 -13.04
C LYS A 315 24.11 9.29 -12.38
N GLU A 316 25.37 9.26 -12.80
CA GLU A 316 26.36 10.27 -12.38
C GLU A 316 25.95 11.65 -12.90
N ARG A 317 25.93 12.66 -12.02
CA ARG A 317 25.72 14.06 -12.36
C ARG A 317 27.03 14.82 -12.21
N ARG A 318 27.47 15.47 -13.30
CA ARG A 318 28.72 16.23 -13.35
C ARG A 318 28.44 17.73 -13.41
N GLY A 319 29.29 18.53 -12.77
CA GLY A 319 29.19 20.00 -12.81
C GLY A 319 28.12 20.61 -11.90
N ASP A 320 27.48 19.82 -11.04
CA ASP A 320 26.55 20.29 -10.01
C ASP A 320 27.21 20.16 -8.63
N ALA A 321 27.43 21.29 -7.95
CA ALA A 321 28.08 21.30 -6.64
C ALA A 321 27.21 20.70 -5.52
N GLN A 322 25.89 20.55 -5.74
CA GLN A 322 24.95 20.05 -4.74
C GLN A 322 24.66 18.56 -4.87
N ALA A 323 24.87 17.95 -6.05
CA ALA A 323 24.58 16.55 -6.28
C ALA A 323 25.57 15.87 -7.23
N GLY A 324 26.06 14.70 -6.80
CA GLY A 324 26.89 13.82 -7.64
C GLY A 324 26.07 12.80 -8.45
N LEU A 325 24.77 12.71 -8.19
CA LEU A 325 23.85 11.80 -8.86
C LEU A 325 22.62 12.53 -9.39
N GLU A 326 21.96 11.95 -10.39
CA GLU A 326 20.66 12.39 -10.86
C GLU A 326 19.71 11.23 -11.13
N LEU A 327 18.42 11.54 -11.06
CA LEU A 327 17.32 10.66 -11.42
C LEU A 327 16.32 11.46 -12.26
N GLU A 328 16.15 11.04 -13.51
CA GLU A 328 15.11 11.56 -14.40
C GLU A 328 13.87 10.67 -14.29
N PHE A 329 12.72 11.26 -13.97
CA PHE A 329 11.45 10.56 -13.84
C PHE A 329 10.29 11.36 -14.43
N ASP A 330 9.93 11.00 -15.66
CA ASP A 330 8.77 11.54 -16.35
C ASP A 330 7.48 10.83 -15.92
N VAL A 331 6.43 11.62 -15.73
CA VAL A 331 5.12 11.14 -15.29
C VAL A 331 4.06 11.45 -16.34
N LYS A 332 3.32 10.42 -16.78
CA LYS A 332 2.16 10.56 -17.66
C LYS A 332 0.89 10.27 -16.87
N LEU A 333 0.03 11.28 -16.74
CA LEU A 333 -1.23 11.17 -16.00
C LEU A 333 -2.39 10.70 -16.90
N ALA A 334 -3.27 9.89 -16.32
CA ALA A 334 -4.55 9.55 -16.92
C ALA A 334 -5.56 10.69 -16.70
N LYS A 335 -6.39 10.97 -17.71
CA LYS A 335 -7.48 11.95 -17.60
C LYS A 335 -8.58 11.45 -16.65
N GLU A 336 -9.27 12.37 -15.98
CA GLU A 336 -10.44 12.06 -15.13
C GLU A 336 -11.63 11.52 -15.94
#